data_AF-T0ZCS0-F1
#
_entry.id   AF-T0ZCS0-F1
#
_cell.length_a   1.000
_cell.length_b   1.000
_cell.length_c   1.000
_cell.angle_alpha   90.00
_cell.angle_beta   90.00
_cell.angle_gamma   90.00
#
_symmetry.space_group_name_H-M   'P 1'
#
loop_
_entity.id
_entity.type
_entity.pdbx_description
1 polymer ?
#
loop_
_entity_poly.entity_id
_entity_poly.type
_entity_poly.pdbx_seq_one_letter_code
_entity_poly.pdbx_strand_id
1 'polypeptide(L)'
;MELNEFGRTGFKASLFGMGTYYDPGWIAVAKLLRMQPRSEVHLKAINTGLDQGINFIDTAEIYGTESLIAKAISGRKRDEIFIAT
;
A
#
# COMPACT_ATOMS: atom_id res chain seq x y z
N MET A 1 -9.36 7.76 12.69
CA MET A 1 -8.07 8.29 12.20
C MET A 1 -8.23 9.79 11.98
N GLU A 2 -7.25 10.61 12.34
CA GLU A 2 -7.21 12.04 11.99
C GLU A 2 -6.66 12.20 10.55
N LEU A 3 -7.30 13.04 9.74
CA LEU A 3 -6.90 13.30 8.36
C LEU A 3 -6.44 14.75 8.18
N ASN A 4 -5.28 14.93 7.56
CA ASN A 4 -4.65 16.22 7.29
C ASN A 4 -4.52 16.46 5.79
N GLU A 5 -4.49 17.73 5.37
CA GLU A 5 -4.25 18.02 3.96
C GLU A 5 -2.83 17.62 3.57
N PHE A 6 -2.71 16.82 2.51
CA PHE A 6 -1.43 16.37 2.03
C PHE A 6 -0.80 17.44 1.13
N GLY A 7 0.09 18.26 1.70
CA GLY A 7 0.75 19.35 1.00
C GLY A 7 -0.26 20.39 0.50
N ARG A 8 -0.33 20.61 -0.82
CA ARG A 8 -1.30 21.49 -1.48
C ARG A 8 -2.21 20.74 -2.46
N THR A 9 -2.42 19.45 -2.21
CA THR A 9 -3.17 18.57 -3.12
C THR A 9 -4.68 18.66 -2.94
N GLY A 10 -5.16 19.27 -1.85
CA GLY A 10 -6.56 19.20 -1.44
C GLY A 10 -7.01 17.83 -0.92
N PHE A 11 -6.16 16.79 -1.00
CA PHE A 11 -6.47 15.45 -0.50
C PHE A 11 -6.28 15.38 1.02
N LYS A 12 -7.21 14.72 1.72
CA LYS A 12 -7.13 14.48 3.17
C LYS A 12 -6.51 13.11 3.45
N ALA A 13 -5.22 13.09 3.76
CA ALA A 13 -4.47 11.89 4.06
C ALA A 13 -4.37 11.64 5.58
N SER A 14 -4.29 10.38 5.98
CA SER A 14 -3.98 9.98 7.36
C SER A 14 -2.61 10.48 7.78
N LEU A 15 -2.45 10.82 9.07
CA LEU A 15 -1.17 11.28 9.62
C LEU A 15 -0.03 10.27 9.40
N PHE A 16 -0.34 8.98 9.43
CA PHE A 16 0.58 7.90 9.10
C PHE A 16 0.26 7.33 7.72
N GLY A 17 1.30 7.08 6.92
CA GLY A 17 1.20 6.31 5.69
C GLY A 17 1.65 4.86 5.88
N MET A 18 1.25 3.99 4.96
CA MET A 18 1.73 2.60 4.87
C MET A 18 2.80 2.49 3.78
N GLY A 19 4.06 2.32 4.19
CA GLY A 19 5.12 1.91 3.28
C GLY A 19 5.01 0.42 2.93
N THR A 20 5.19 0.08 1.66
CA THR A 20 5.05 -1.31 1.18
C THR A 20 6.36 -1.92 0.65
N TYR A 21 7.49 -1.32 0.99
CA TYR A 21 8.78 -2.01 0.90
C TYR A 21 8.88 -3.12 1.95
N TYR A 22 9.37 -4.30 1.56
CA TYR A 22 9.66 -5.40 2.49
C TYR A 22 11.16 -5.58 2.70
N ASP A 23 11.86 -6.20 1.75
CA ASP A 23 13.30 -6.43 1.82
C ASP A 23 13.88 -6.76 0.43
N PRO A 24 15.22 -6.76 0.25
CA PRO A 24 15.84 -7.07 -1.04
C PRO A 24 15.56 -8.49 -1.54
N GLY A 25 15.37 -9.46 -0.64
CA GLY A 25 15.02 -10.84 -0.97
C GLY A 25 13.63 -10.94 -1.57
N TRP A 26 12.65 -10.23 -1.00
CA TRP A 26 11.33 -10.06 -1.60
C TRP A 26 11.43 -9.49 -3.02
N ILE A 27 12.16 -8.38 -3.19
CA ILE A 27 12.30 -7.71 -4.50
C ILE A 27 12.90 -8.67 -5.53
N ALA A 28 13.95 -9.40 -5.16
CA ALA A 28 14.59 -10.38 -6.02
C ALA A 28 13.59 -11.46 -6.47
N VAL A 29 12.82 -12.05 -5.54
CA VAL A 29 11.83 -13.09 -5.84
C VAL A 29 10.68 -12.53 -6.69
N ALA A 30 10.16 -11.35 -6.37
CA ALA A 30 9.05 -10.73 -7.10
C ALA A 30 9.44 -10.35 -8.53
N LYS A 31 10.65 -9.82 -8.76
CA LYS A 31 11.10 -9.41 -10.11
C LYS A 31 11.63 -10.58 -10.94
N LEU A 32 12.43 -11.47 -10.35
CA LEU A 32 13.08 -12.58 -11.08
C LEU A 32 12.14 -13.77 -11.29
N LEU A 33 11.41 -14.16 -10.24
CA LEU A 33 10.56 -15.36 -10.25
C LEU A 33 9.08 -15.05 -10.46
N ARG A 34 8.68 -13.76 -10.45
CA ARG A 34 7.27 -13.33 -10.54
C ARG A 34 6.40 -13.95 -9.44
N MET A 35 7.02 -14.19 -8.28
CA MET A 35 6.37 -14.81 -7.11
C MET A 35 6.30 -13.82 -5.94
N GLN A 36 5.23 -13.92 -5.16
CA GLN A 36 4.97 -13.11 -3.98
C GLN A 36 4.76 -14.03 -2.77
N PRO A 37 5.84 -14.64 -2.22
CA PRO A 37 5.72 -15.61 -1.14
C PRO A 37 5.09 -14.97 0.10
N ARG A 38 4.21 -15.69 0.80
CA ARG A 38 3.50 -15.15 1.98
C ARG A 38 2.64 -13.91 1.67
N SER A 39 2.20 -13.73 0.42
CA SER A 39 1.31 -12.64 -0.01
C SER A 39 0.10 -12.45 0.91
N GLU A 40 -0.44 -13.51 1.48
CA GLU A 40 -1.57 -13.43 2.42
C GLU A 40 -1.25 -12.66 3.71
N VAL A 41 -0.04 -12.80 4.24
CA VAL A 41 0.40 -12.07 5.44
C VAL A 41 0.57 -10.58 5.11
N HIS A 42 1.17 -10.29 3.96
CA HIS A 42 1.36 -8.94 3.45
C HIS A 42 0.01 -8.25 3.16
N LEU A 43 -0.90 -8.97 2.49
CA LEU A 43 -2.25 -8.50 2.18
C LEU A 43 -3.05 -8.26 3.47
N LYS A 44 -2.93 -9.15 4.46
CA LYS A 44 -3.55 -8.95 5.79
C LYS A 44 -2.99 -7.70 6.48
N ALA A 45 -1.69 -7.44 6.40
CA ALA A 45 -1.09 -6.24 6.99
C ALA A 45 -1.62 -4.96 6.34
N ILE A 46 -1.68 -4.90 5.00
CA ILE A 46 -2.23 -3.75 4.26
C ILE A 46 -3.72 -3.55 4.60
N ASN A 47 -4.52 -4.62 4.58
CA ASN A 47 -5.93 -4.53 4.96
C ASN A 47 -6.11 -4.06 6.41
N THR A 48 -5.30 -4.56 7.34
CA THR A 48 -5.37 -4.12 8.74
C THR A 48 -5.14 -2.61 8.85
N GLY A 49 -4.15 -2.05 8.16
CA GLY A 49 -3.92 -0.59 8.18
C GLY A 49 -5.06 0.19 7.55
N LEU A 50 -5.59 -0.27 6.41
CA LEU A 50 -6.77 0.31 5.76
C LEU A 50 -8.00 0.29 6.68
N ASP A 51 -8.23 -0.83 7.39
CA ASP A 51 -9.36 -1.01 8.32
C ASP A 51 -9.21 -0.15 9.58
N GLN A 52 -7.98 0.20 9.97
CA GLN A 52 -7.70 1.17 11.04
C GLN A 52 -7.76 2.64 10.55
N GLY A 53 -8.08 2.85 9.27
CA GLY A 53 -8.31 4.17 8.69
C GLY A 53 -7.06 4.84 8.11
N ILE A 54 -5.95 4.13 7.92
CA ILE A 54 -4.85 4.64 7.09
C ILE A 54 -5.35 4.67 5.64
N ASN A 55 -5.21 5.82 4.97
CA ASN A 55 -5.61 5.97 3.58
C ASN A 55 -4.47 6.46 2.66
N PHE A 56 -3.27 6.63 3.20
CA PHE A 56 -2.09 6.94 2.42
C PHE A 56 -1.18 5.72 2.30
N ILE A 57 -0.97 5.24 1.08
CA ILE A 57 -0.14 4.07 0.78
C ILE A 57 1.03 4.49 -0.13
N ASP A 58 2.23 4.10 0.26
CA ASP A 58 3.46 4.27 -0.50
C ASP A 58 3.91 2.93 -1.08
N THR A 59 4.16 2.90 -2.39
CA THR A 59 4.69 1.77 -3.14
C THR A 59 5.70 2.27 -4.16
N ALA A 60 6.32 1.37 -4.91
CA ALA A 60 7.14 1.70 -6.07
C ALA A 60 7.17 0.50 -7.01
N GLU A 61 7.38 0.74 -8.31
CA GLU A 61 7.48 -0.33 -9.31
C GLU A 61 8.52 -1.39 -8.92
N ILE A 62 9.65 -0.96 -8.33
CA ILE A 62 10.74 -1.86 -7.92
C ILE A 62 10.34 -2.79 -6.76
N TYR A 63 9.40 -2.39 -5.89
CA TYR A 63 9.00 -3.19 -4.73
C TYR A 63 8.24 -4.46 -5.15
N GLY A 64 7.63 -4.47 -6.34
CA GLY A 64 6.84 -5.62 -6.79
C GLY A 64 5.62 -5.89 -5.91
N THR A 65 5.07 -4.84 -5.28
CA THR A 65 3.93 -4.92 -4.34
C THR A 65 2.63 -4.33 -4.89
N GLU A 66 2.64 -3.64 -6.04
CA GLU A 66 1.46 -2.96 -6.60
C GLU A 66 0.27 -3.90 -6.83
N SER A 67 0.50 -5.16 -7.21
CA SER A 67 -0.58 -6.15 -7.37
C SER A 67 -1.21 -6.57 -6.04
N LEU A 68 -0.49 -6.48 -4.92
CA LEU A 68 -1.05 -6.68 -3.58
C LEU A 68 -1.87 -5.46 -3.15
N ILE A 69 -1.39 -4.26 -3.46
CA ILE A 69 -2.13 -3.01 -3.23
C ILE A 69 -3.47 -3.07 -3.96
N ALA A 70 -3.45 -3.43 -5.25
CA ALA A 70 -4.65 -3.56 -6.07
C ALA A 70 -5.68 -4.53 -5.46
N LYS A 71 -5.20 -5.67 -4.93
CA LYS A 71 -6.07 -6.63 -4.20
C LYS A 71 -6.62 -6.03 -2.91
N ALA A 72 -5.80 -5.32 -2.13
CA ALA A 72 -6.19 -4.77 -0.84
C ALA A 72 -7.22 -3.64 -0.93
N ILE A 73 -7.15 -2.83 -1.99
CA ILE A 73 -8.07 -1.71 -2.21
C ILE A 73 -9.32 -2.11 -2.99
N SER A 74 -9.37 -3.33 -3.54
CA SER A 74 -10.52 -3.82 -4.30
C SER A 74 -11.79 -3.80 -3.43
N GLY A 75 -12.85 -3.16 -3.93
CA GLY A 75 -14.10 -2.99 -3.18
C GLY A 75 -14.11 -1.81 -2.21
N ARG A 76 -12.99 -1.09 -2.04
CA ARG A 76 -12.93 0.19 -1.31
C ARG A 76 -13.14 1.34 -2.28
N LYS A 77 -13.61 2.48 -1.76
CA LYS A 77 -13.76 3.71 -2.53
C LYS A 77 -12.39 4.25 -2.94
N ARG A 78 -12.08 4.23 -4.23
CA ARG A 78 -10.75 4.59 -4.74
C ARG A 78 -10.39 6.04 -4.47
N ASP A 79 -11.36 6.94 -4.51
CA ASP A 79 -11.22 8.38 -4.26
C ASP A 79 -10.93 8.72 -2.79
N GLU A 80 -11.13 7.77 -1.86
CA GLU A 80 -10.77 7.94 -0.45
C GLU A 80 -9.34 7.48 -0.12
N ILE A 81 -8.59 6.93 -1.10
CA ILE A 81 -7.24 6.36 -0.90
C ILE A 81 -6.21 7.14 -1.73
N PHE A 82 -5.14 7.60 -1.08
CA PHE A 82 -3.96 8.16 -1.74
C PHE A 82 -2.91 7.08 -1.97
N ILE A 83 -2.49 6.89 -3.22
CA ILE A 83 -1.41 5.95 -3.58
C ILE A 83 -0.28 6.77 -4.18
N ALA A 84 0.89 6.74 -3.53
CA ALA A 84 2.14 7.23 -4.09
C ALA A 84 2.93 6.03 -4.65
N THR A 85 3.42 6.14 -5.89
CA THR A 85 4.21 5.12 -6.61
C THR A 85 5.30 5.80 -7.42
#